data_AF-A0A0R2R1V0-F1
#
_entry.id   AF-A0A0R2R1V0-F1
#
_cell.length_a   1.000
_cell.length_b   1.000
_cell.length_c   1.000
_cell.angle_alpha   90.00
_cell.angle_beta   90.00
_cell.angle_gamma   90.00
#
_symmetry.space_group_name_H-M   'P 1'
#
loop_
_entity.id
_entity.type
_entity.pdbx_description
1 polymer ?
#
loop_
_entity_poly.entity_id
_entity_poly.type
_entity_poly.pdbx_seq_one_letter_code
_entity_poly.pdbx_strand_id
1 'polypeptide(L)'
;MGAEISGQLAERALAALGVEAGEVTAYGKAAIVGTAGEIEHAAALIHPRFGAPIRKVVVQGLDIIPSTKKVAGPGASITIPITNKDDIWSFNEMDAIEVCIGDAPMAHEILVSVALAVGGRPFARTNKVS
;
A
#
# COMPACT_ATOMS: atom_id res chain seq x y z
N MET A 1 -16.98 -1.60 -2.87
CA MET A 1 -15.84 -2.36 -3.42
C MET A 1 -14.50 -1.86 -2.89
N GLY A 2 -13.92 -0.73 -3.35
CA GLY A 2 -12.57 -0.30 -2.93
C GLY A 2 -12.36 -0.21 -1.41
N ALA A 3 -13.25 0.46 -0.68
CA ALA A 3 -13.17 0.56 0.78
C ALA A 3 -13.36 -0.78 1.52
N GLU A 4 -14.17 -1.69 0.98
CA GLU A 4 -14.39 -2.99 1.60
C GLU A 4 -13.15 -3.88 1.45
N ILE A 5 -12.61 -3.95 0.23
CA ILE A 5 -11.40 -4.73 -0.08
C ILE A 5 -10.20 -4.18 0.70
N SER A 6 -10.07 -2.86 0.85
CA SER A 6 -8.93 -2.28 1.56
C SER A 6 -8.90 -2.64 3.05
N GLY A 7 -10.05 -2.71 3.71
CA GLY A 7 -10.16 -3.19 5.09
C GLY A 7 -9.71 -4.64 5.22
N GLN A 8 -10.24 -5.52 4.37
CA GLN A 8 -9.88 -6.94 4.36
C GLN A 8 -8.39 -7.17 4.09
N LEU A 9 -7.81 -6.43 3.14
CA LEU A 9 -6.38 -6.50 2.84
C LEU A 9 -5.52 -6.00 4.02
N ALA A 10 -5.94 -4.92 4.68
CA ALA A 10 -5.23 -4.41 5.85
C ALA A 10 -5.30 -5.37 7.04
N GLU A 11 -6.46 -5.97 7.31
CA GLU A 11 -6.61 -6.99 8.37
C GLU A 11 -5.72 -8.21 8.10
N ARG A 12 -5.66 -8.68 6.85
CA ARG A 12 -4.78 -9.78 6.45
C ARG A 12 -3.30 -9.41 6.57
N ALA A 13 -2.92 -8.20 6.18
CA ALA A 13 -1.55 -7.71 6.30
C ALA A 13 -1.13 -7.58 7.78
N LEU A 14 -2.00 -7.07 8.64
CA LEU A 14 -1.75 -6.98 10.08
C LEU A 14 -1.59 -8.37 10.70
N ALA A 15 -2.49 -9.30 10.37
CA ALA A 15 -2.39 -10.69 10.83
C ALA A 15 -1.08 -11.36 10.37
N ALA A 16 -0.62 -11.07 9.15
CA ALA A 16 0.65 -11.59 8.63
C ALA A 16 1.88 -10.97 9.30
N LEU A 17 1.82 -9.70 9.73
CA LEU A 17 2.89 -9.07 10.52
C LEU A 17 2.99 -9.66 11.94
N GLY A 18 1.87 -10.11 12.52
CA GLY A 18 1.86 -10.73 13.84
C GLY A 18 2.18 -9.76 14.99
N VAL A 19 1.83 -8.48 14.82
CA VAL A 19 2.02 -7.40 15.80
C VAL A 19 0.68 -6.78 16.19
N GLU A 20 0.66 -5.99 17.27
CA GLU A 20 -0.51 -5.20 17.62
C GLU A 20 -0.75 -4.08 16.60
N ALA A 21 -2.01 -3.71 16.39
CA ALA A 21 -2.40 -2.68 15.41
C ALA A 21 -1.67 -1.35 15.59
N GLY A 22 -1.37 -0.97 16.84
CA GLY A 22 -0.65 0.26 17.17
C GLY A 22 0.85 0.24 16.88
N GLU A 23 1.43 -0.94 16.62
CA GLU A 23 2.86 -1.08 16.30
C GLU A 23 3.16 -0.84 14.81
N VAL A 24 2.13 -0.86 13.94
CA VAL A 24 2.28 -0.50 12.53
C VAL A 24 2.65 0.98 12.45
N THR A 25 3.76 1.31 11.81
CA THR A 25 4.27 2.69 11.71
C THR A 25 4.10 3.28 10.31
N ALA A 26 3.95 2.43 9.29
CA ALA A 26 4.00 2.86 7.90
C ALA A 26 3.10 2.03 7.00
N TYR A 27 2.69 2.62 5.88
CA TYR A 27 1.79 1.97 4.92
C TYR A 27 2.01 2.41 3.47
N GLY A 28 1.47 1.61 2.56
CA GLY A 28 1.44 1.89 1.14
C GLY A 28 0.29 1.14 0.45
N LYS A 29 -0.06 1.56 -0.76
CA LYS A 29 -1.05 0.84 -1.59
C LYS A 29 -0.65 0.87 -3.06
N ALA A 30 -1.10 -0.12 -3.83
CA ALA A 30 -0.85 -0.12 -5.26
C ALA A 30 -1.94 -0.88 -6.03
N ALA A 31 -1.98 -0.66 -7.34
CA ALA A 31 -2.84 -1.44 -8.23
C ALA A 31 -2.20 -1.67 -9.60
N ILE A 32 -2.38 -2.88 -10.14
CA ILE A 32 -2.10 -3.21 -11.54
C ILE A 32 -3.42 -3.55 -12.21
N VAL A 33 -3.78 -2.81 -13.25
CA VAL A 33 -4.94 -3.12 -14.10
C VAL A 33 -4.48 -4.02 -15.24
N GLY A 34 -5.27 -5.07 -15.54
CA GLY A 34 -5.05 -5.93 -16.69
C GLY A 34 -5.09 -5.16 -18.02
N THR A 35 -4.52 -5.74 -19.06
CA THR A 35 -4.31 -5.08 -20.36
C THR A 35 -5.58 -4.68 -21.13
N ALA A 36 -6.75 -5.20 -20.75
CA ALA A 36 -8.03 -4.80 -21.32
C ALA A 36 -8.79 -3.75 -20.49
N GLY A 37 -8.15 -3.18 -19.46
CA GLY A 37 -8.66 -2.05 -18.69
C GLY A 37 -7.87 -0.75 -18.90
N GLU A 38 -8.22 0.28 -18.13
CA GLU A 38 -7.61 1.60 -18.19
C GLU A 38 -7.00 1.99 -16.84
N ILE A 39 -6.04 2.91 -16.84
CA ILE A 39 -5.37 3.36 -15.61
C ILE A 39 -6.35 4.03 -14.62
N GLU A 40 -7.44 4.59 -15.13
CA GLU A 40 -8.56 5.17 -14.40
C GLU A 40 -9.32 4.14 -13.55
N HIS A 41 -9.36 2.86 -13.96
CA HIS A 41 -9.95 1.80 -13.13
C HIS A 41 -9.17 1.64 -11.81
N ALA A 42 -7.84 1.66 -11.87
CA ALA A 42 -7.02 1.71 -10.67
C ALA A 42 -7.27 3.00 -9.88
N ALA A 43 -7.29 4.18 -10.54
CA ALA A 43 -7.52 5.45 -9.86
C ALA A 43 -8.85 5.47 -9.07
N ALA A 44 -9.92 4.93 -9.66
CA ALA A 44 -11.22 4.79 -9.00
C ALA A 44 -11.17 3.82 -7.82
N LEU A 45 -10.48 2.70 -7.98
CA LEU A 45 -10.41 1.65 -6.97
C LEU A 45 -9.57 2.05 -5.75
N ILE A 46 -8.37 2.60 -5.98
CA ILE A 46 -7.45 3.06 -4.92
C ILE A 46 -7.56 4.57 -4.63
N HIS A 47 -8.72 5.18 -4.92
CA HIS A 47 -9.10 6.55 -4.55
C HIS A 47 -8.87 6.82 -3.04
N PRO A 48 -8.67 8.06 -2.56
CA PRO A 48 -8.50 8.37 -1.12
C PRO A 48 -9.48 7.69 -0.14
N ARG A 49 -10.73 7.44 -0.55
CA ARG A 49 -11.73 6.67 0.23
C ARG A 49 -11.30 5.23 0.55
N PHE A 50 -10.43 4.63 -0.26
CA PHE A 50 -9.77 3.34 -0.01
C PHE A 50 -8.93 3.36 1.27
N GLY A 51 -8.43 4.52 1.69
CA GLY A 51 -7.52 4.62 2.83
C GLY A 51 -8.20 4.63 4.21
N ALA A 52 -9.47 5.06 4.31
CA ALA A 52 -10.14 5.17 5.61
C ALA A 52 -10.25 3.82 6.35
N PRO A 53 -10.59 2.70 5.69
CA PRO A 53 -10.62 1.38 6.32
C PRO A 53 -9.23 0.91 6.77
N ILE A 54 -8.19 1.18 5.98
CA ILE A 54 -6.80 0.85 6.35
C ILE A 54 -6.41 1.59 7.63
N ARG A 55 -6.65 2.91 7.69
CA ARG A 55 -6.34 3.75 8.87
C ARG A 55 -7.06 3.26 10.12
N LYS A 56 -8.28 2.77 9.98
CA LYS A 56 -9.05 2.19 11.09
C LYS A 56 -8.40 0.91 11.62
N VAL A 57 -7.89 0.04 10.74
CA VAL A 57 -7.22 -1.21 11.13
C VAL A 57 -5.94 -0.92 11.92
N VAL A 58 -5.18 0.11 11.55
CA VAL A 58 -3.89 0.46 12.18
C VAL A 58 -4.00 1.56 13.24
N VAL A 59 -5.16 1.64 13.91
CA VAL A 59 -5.54 2.64 14.94
C VAL A 59 -5.70 4.06 14.42
N GLN A 60 -4.70 4.58 13.71
CA GLN A 60 -4.69 5.91 13.11
C GLN A 60 -3.73 5.94 11.91
N GLY A 61 -3.93 6.92 11.04
CA GLY A 61 -2.93 7.35 10.07
C GLY A 61 -3.34 8.75 9.65
N LEU A 62 -2.59 9.78 10.02
CA LEU A 62 -2.91 11.16 9.69
C LEU A 62 -2.45 11.55 8.27
N ASP A 63 -1.34 10.98 7.81
CA ASP A 63 -0.74 11.36 6.52
C ASP A 63 -1.34 10.61 5.34
N ILE A 64 -1.04 10.98 4.09
CA ILE A 64 -1.51 10.29 2.89
C ILE A 64 -0.94 8.86 2.80
N ILE A 65 -1.74 7.92 2.27
CA ILE A 65 -1.21 6.59 1.92
C ILE A 65 -0.60 6.73 0.52
N PRO A 66 0.74 6.61 0.36
CA PRO A 66 1.39 6.73 -0.93
C PRO A 66 0.98 5.58 -1.86
N SER A 67 1.02 5.82 -3.17
CA SER A 67 0.56 4.80 -4.11
C SER A 67 1.20 4.84 -5.49
N THR A 68 1.33 3.66 -6.07
CA THR A 68 1.67 3.43 -7.48
C THR A 68 0.51 2.75 -8.19
N LYS A 69 0.29 3.08 -9.47
CA LYS A 69 -0.66 2.37 -10.32
C LYS A 69 -0.13 2.24 -11.74
N LYS A 70 -0.44 1.12 -12.41
CA LYS A 70 -0.11 0.90 -13.83
C LYS A 70 -1.08 -0.06 -14.52
N VAL A 71 -1.01 -0.11 -15.85
CA VAL A 71 -1.60 -1.18 -16.68
C VAL A 71 -0.49 -2.15 -17.07
N ALA A 72 -0.67 -3.45 -16.85
CA ALA A 72 0.28 -4.49 -17.25
C ALA A 72 -0.40 -5.87 -17.33
N GLY A 73 0.29 -6.85 -17.92
CA GLY A 73 -0.17 -8.24 -18.00
C GLY A 73 0.28 -9.12 -16.83
N PRO A 74 -0.08 -10.42 -16.85
CA PRO A 74 0.32 -11.40 -15.83
C PRO A 74 1.81 -11.41 -15.52
N GLY A 75 2.18 -11.53 -14.25
CA GLY A 75 3.57 -11.59 -13.80
C GLY A 75 4.28 -10.24 -13.74
N ALA A 76 3.58 -9.13 -14.01
CA ALA A 76 4.13 -7.80 -13.83
C ALA A 76 4.32 -7.49 -12.33
N SER A 77 5.51 -7.01 -11.95
CA SER A 77 5.78 -6.55 -10.60
C SER A 77 5.31 -5.12 -10.36
N ILE A 78 5.00 -4.71 -9.13
CA ILE A 78 4.73 -3.31 -8.78
C ILE A 78 5.43 -2.91 -7.49
N THR A 79 6.16 -1.80 -7.55
CA THR A 79 6.81 -1.18 -6.39
C THR A 79 5.79 -0.33 -5.63
N ILE A 80 5.55 -0.69 -4.38
CA ILE A 80 4.68 0.00 -3.44
C ILE A 80 5.55 0.91 -2.57
N PRO A 81 5.50 2.24 -2.74
CA PRO A 81 6.14 3.15 -1.80
C PRO A 81 5.47 3.00 -0.42
N ILE A 82 6.28 3.03 0.63
CA ILE A 82 5.85 2.98 2.03
C ILE A 82 6.37 4.24 2.70
N THR A 83 5.50 4.93 3.44
CA THR A 83 5.86 6.08 4.26
C THR A 83 5.19 5.98 5.62
N ASN A 84 5.74 6.68 6.61
CA ASN A 84 5.15 6.76 7.94
C ASN A 84 3.67 7.19 7.84
N LYS A 85 2.83 6.55 8.66
CA LYS A 85 1.38 6.73 8.60
C LYS A 85 0.90 8.05 9.20
N ASP A 86 1.69 8.68 10.06
CA ASP A 86 1.34 9.86 10.83
C ASP A 86 2.15 11.12 10.44
N ASP A 87 3.34 10.97 9.87
CA ASP A 87 4.19 12.08 9.38
C ASP A 87 5.01 11.70 8.14
N ILE A 88 4.66 12.24 6.97
CA ILE A 88 5.37 12.05 5.69
C ILE A 88 6.81 12.55 5.73
N TRP A 89 7.19 13.39 6.70
CA TRP A 89 8.56 13.85 6.90
C TRP A 89 9.37 12.96 7.84
N SER A 90 8.81 11.85 8.32
CA SER A 90 9.57 10.83 9.03
C SER A 90 10.39 10.01 8.03
N PHE A 91 11.66 10.37 7.89
CA PHE A 91 12.57 9.83 6.87
C PHE A 91 13.02 8.40 7.15
N ASN A 92 12.82 7.88 8.35
CA ASN A 92 13.23 6.52 8.70
C ASN A 92 12.34 5.48 8.01
N GLU A 93 11.04 5.74 7.91
CA GLU A 93 10.03 4.84 7.35
C GLU A 93 9.84 4.98 5.84
N MET A 94 10.55 5.89 5.18
CA MET A 94 10.53 5.99 3.72
C MET A 94 11.22 4.75 3.11
N ASP A 95 10.44 3.85 2.53
CA ASP A 95 10.95 2.64 1.90
C ASP A 95 10.01 2.19 0.77
N ALA A 96 10.25 1.01 0.21
CA ALA A 96 9.32 0.38 -0.71
C ALA A 96 9.37 -1.16 -0.62
N ILE A 97 8.29 -1.79 -1.04
CA ILE A 97 8.21 -3.24 -1.24
C ILE A 97 7.71 -3.56 -2.64
N GLU A 98 8.20 -4.64 -3.24
CA GLU A 98 7.74 -5.11 -4.54
C GLU A 98 6.76 -6.30 -4.38
N VAL A 99 5.69 -6.29 -5.17
CA VAL A 99 4.71 -7.38 -5.22
C VAL A 99 4.54 -7.84 -6.66
N CYS A 100 4.46 -9.16 -6.85
CA CYS A 100 4.15 -9.79 -8.13
C CYS A 100 3.34 -11.07 -7.87
N ILE A 101 2.40 -11.38 -8.76
CA ILE A 101 1.69 -12.65 -8.81
C ILE A 101 1.90 -13.22 -10.22
N GLY A 102 2.45 -14.42 -10.33
CA GLY A 102 2.97 -14.95 -11.60
C GLY A 102 1.94 -15.04 -12.73
N ASP A 103 0.67 -15.26 -12.40
CA ASP A 103 -0.44 -15.40 -13.34
C ASP A 103 -1.45 -14.24 -13.27
N ALA A 104 -1.17 -13.16 -12.54
CA ALA A 104 -2.09 -12.03 -12.39
C ALA A 104 -1.42 -10.65 -12.59
N PRO A 105 -2.20 -9.60 -12.92
CA PRO A 105 -3.60 -9.65 -13.34
C PRO A 105 -3.77 -10.19 -14.76
N MET A 106 -4.78 -11.02 -14.99
CA MET A 106 -5.26 -11.34 -16.35
C MET A 106 -5.89 -10.10 -17.00
N ALA A 107 -6.15 -10.17 -18.31
CA ALA A 107 -6.54 -9.00 -19.12
C ALA A 107 -7.72 -8.19 -18.55
N HIS A 108 -8.71 -8.86 -17.96
CA HIS A 108 -9.92 -8.24 -17.40
C HIS A 108 -9.93 -8.14 -15.88
N GLU A 109 -8.77 -8.26 -15.23
CA GLU A 109 -8.63 -8.25 -13.77
C GLU A 109 -7.93 -7.00 -13.27
N ILE A 110 -7.96 -6.80 -11.94
CA ILE A 110 -7.17 -5.79 -11.25
C ILE A 110 -6.51 -6.45 -10.04
N LEU A 111 -5.19 -6.37 -9.96
CA LEU A 111 -4.43 -6.70 -8.77
C LEU A 111 -4.39 -5.47 -7.86
N VAL A 112 -4.81 -5.62 -6.61
CA VAL A 112 -4.79 -4.55 -5.61
C VAL A 112 -3.95 -4.97 -4.41
N SER A 113 -3.05 -4.09 -3.98
CA SER A 113 -2.11 -4.36 -2.90
C SER A 113 -2.20 -3.31 -1.80
N VAL A 114 -2.08 -3.77 -0.56
CA VAL A 114 -1.85 -2.94 0.64
C VAL A 114 -0.58 -3.45 1.30
N ALA A 115 0.31 -2.53 1.67
CA ALA A 115 1.50 -2.83 2.45
C ALA A 115 1.39 -2.15 3.81
N LEU A 116 1.72 -2.88 4.88
CA LEU A 116 1.90 -2.38 6.23
C LEU A 116 3.32 -2.71 6.68
N ALA A 117 3.95 -1.84 7.47
CA ALA A 117 5.29 -2.06 8.00
C ALA A 117 5.41 -1.57 9.45
N VAL A 118 6.40 -2.14 10.15
CA VAL A 118 6.75 -1.83 11.54
C VAL A 118 8.17 -1.31 11.58
N GLY A 119 8.37 -0.16 12.22
CA GLY A 119 9.64 0.55 12.22
C GLY A 119 9.98 1.18 10.87
N GLY A 120 11.26 1.50 10.67
CA GLY A 120 11.79 2.07 9.44
C GLY A 120 12.93 1.23 8.86
N ARG A 121 13.65 1.80 7.88
CA ARG A 121 14.79 1.15 7.25
C ARG A 121 15.81 0.69 8.32
N PRO A 122 16.33 -0.56 8.26
CA PRO A 122 17.21 -1.11 9.30
C PRO A 122 18.47 -0.29 9.60
N PHE A 123 18.96 0.48 8.63
CA PHE A 123 20.16 1.32 8.74
C PHE A 123 19.87 2.79 8.37
N ALA A 124 18.70 3.30 8.76
CA ALA A 124 18.34 4.70 8.55
C ALA A 124 19.38 5.64 9.16
N ARG A 125 19.90 6.57 8.35
CA ARG A 125 20.99 7.52 8.71
C ARG A 125 20.83 8.89 8.05
N THR A 126 19.61 9.20 7.64
CA THR A 126 19.23 10.45 6.96
C THR A 126 18.26 11.18 7.86
N ASN A 127 18.59 12.40 8.27
CA ASN A 127 17.74 13.19 9.13
C ASN A 127 17.00 14.26 8.33
N LYS A 128 15.82 14.65 8.82
CA LYS A 128 15.16 15.87 8.36
C LYS A 128 16.12 17.03 8.56
N VAL A 129 16.37 17.80 7.51
CA VAL A 129 17.11 19.05 7.64
C VAL A 129 16.22 20.00 8.44
N SER A 130 16.73 20.45 9.58
CA SER A 130 16.08 21.41 10.48
C SER A 130 15.88 22.77 9.82
#